data_AF-A0A2E8HT36-F1
#
_entry.id   AF-A0A2E8HT36-F1
#
_cell.length_a   1.000
_cell.length_b   1.000
_cell.length_c   1.000
_cell.angle_alpha   90.00
_cell.angle_beta   90.00
_cell.angle_gamma   90.00
#
_symmetry.space_group_name_H-M   'P 1'
#
loop_
_entity.id
_entity.type
_entity.pdbx_description
1 polymer ?
#
loop_
_entity_poly.entity_id
_entity_poly.type
_entity_poly.pdbx_seq_one_letter_code
_entity_poly.pdbx_strand_id
1 'polypeptide(L)'
;MSSQFSSVEDFLRKAREAKTSQRREVEEMLAGHFDDPHLISVPPKFGQTLQSLTENFGDEALRQIALFALGKWFSIHTTVVEDLVKQGETHAALSTTMDATRISQCISILECVGSFSGSDEWREMVRIFAVEAVADAYEGDTGDED
;
A
#
# COMPACT_ATOMS: atom_id res chain seq x y z
N MET A 1 -14.41 -43.97 5.73
CA MET A 1 -14.59 -44.33 4.31
C MET A 1 -13.23 -44.29 3.64
N SER A 2 -12.77 -45.41 3.09
CA SER A 2 -11.42 -45.58 2.52
C SER A 2 -11.30 -44.82 1.19
N SER A 3 -10.47 -43.79 1.13
CA SER A 3 -10.19 -43.06 -0.12
C SER A 3 -9.20 -43.87 -0.97
N GLN A 4 -9.71 -44.78 -1.78
CA GLN A 4 -8.91 -45.51 -2.76
C GLN A 4 -8.66 -44.58 -3.97
N PHE A 5 -7.38 -44.32 -4.28
CA PHE A 5 -6.95 -43.50 -5.41
C PHE A 5 -6.64 -44.41 -6.61
N SER A 6 -7.42 -44.30 -7.68
CA SER A 6 -7.33 -45.17 -8.87
C SER A 6 -6.25 -44.75 -9.88
N SER A 7 -5.73 -43.53 -9.81
CA SER A 7 -4.64 -43.02 -10.66
C SER A 7 -4.00 -41.74 -10.08
N VAL A 8 -2.81 -41.38 -10.55
CA VAL A 8 -2.15 -40.10 -10.19
C VAL A 8 -2.98 -38.90 -10.67
N GLU A 9 -3.66 -39.02 -11.80
CA GLU A 9 -4.57 -38.00 -12.32
C GLU A 9 -5.79 -37.81 -11.41
N ASP A 10 -6.36 -38.89 -10.86
CA ASP A 10 -7.45 -38.81 -9.89
C ASP A 10 -7.01 -38.20 -8.55
N PHE A 11 -5.77 -38.45 -8.12
CA PHE A 11 -5.20 -37.79 -6.95
C PHE A 11 -5.00 -36.29 -7.19
N LEU A 12 -4.41 -35.90 -8.32
CA LEU A 12 -4.19 -34.49 -8.67
C LEU A 12 -5.52 -33.74 -8.87
N ARG A 13 -6.53 -34.40 -9.45
CA ARG A 13 -7.89 -33.87 -9.58
C ARG A 13 -8.54 -33.65 -8.22
N LYS A 14 -8.54 -34.67 -7.34
CA LYS A 14 -9.09 -34.55 -5.98
C LYS A 14 -8.32 -33.54 -5.11
N ALA A 15 -7.01 -33.43 -5.29
CA ALA A 15 -6.19 -32.42 -4.59
C ALA A 15 -6.51 -31.00 -5.07
N ARG A 16 -6.76 -30.80 -6.37
CA ARG A 16 -7.25 -29.52 -6.92
C ARG A 16 -8.65 -29.21 -6.41
N GLU A 17 -9.57 -30.17 -6.46
CA GLU A 17 -10.94 -30.01 -5.95
C GLU A 17 -10.97 -29.66 -4.46
N ALA A 18 -10.14 -30.33 -3.63
CA ALA A 18 -10.00 -30.02 -2.21
C ALA A 18 -9.42 -28.62 -1.97
N LYS A 19 -8.39 -28.23 -2.74
CA LYS A 19 -7.79 -26.88 -2.66
C LYS A 19 -8.78 -25.78 -3.09
N THR A 20 -9.61 -26.06 -4.08
CA THR A 20 -10.67 -25.15 -4.54
C THR A 20 -11.81 -25.05 -3.52
N SER A 21 -12.23 -26.16 -2.90
CA SER A 21 -13.23 -26.14 -1.81
C SER A 21 -12.73 -25.34 -0.60
N GLN A 22 -11.49 -25.61 -0.17
CA GLN A 22 -10.86 -24.86 0.93
C GLN A 22 -10.74 -23.37 0.62
N ARG A 23 -10.37 -23.02 -0.61
CA ARG A 23 -10.31 -21.61 -1.03
C ARG A 23 -11.68 -20.95 -0.95
N ARG A 24 -12.74 -21.61 -1.41
CA ARG A 24 -14.11 -21.09 -1.34
C ARG A 24 -14.59 -20.94 0.10
N GLU A 25 -14.32 -21.93 0.96
CA GLU A 25 -14.65 -21.87 2.39
C GLU A 25 -13.92 -20.70 3.09
N VAL A 26 -12.66 -20.47 2.73
CA VAL A 26 -11.88 -19.32 3.24
C VAL A 26 -12.42 -18.00 2.69
N GLU A 27 -12.80 -17.92 1.42
CA GLU A 27 -13.42 -16.73 0.82
C GLU A 27 -14.77 -16.41 1.47
N GLU A 28 -15.63 -17.41 1.72
CA GLU A 28 -16.90 -17.24 2.44
C GLU A 28 -16.70 -16.78 3.90
N MET A 29 -15.70 -17.33 4.59
CA MET A 29 -15.32 -16.90 5.93
C MET A 29 -14.86 -15.44 5.97
N LEU A 30 -14.10 -15.01 4.95
CA LEU A 30 -13.52 -13.67 4.89
C LEU A 30 -14.43 -12.62 4.27
N ALA A 31 -15.46 -13.01 3.52
CA ALA A 31 -16.34 -12.10 2.78
C ALA A 31 -16.92 -11.00 3.69
N GLY A 32 -17.41 -11.38 4.89
CA GLY A 32 -17.99 -10.43 5.83
C GLY A 32 -17.00 -9.39 6.40
N HIS A 33 -15.69 -9.64 6.30
CA HIS A 33 -14.67 -8.66 6.67
C HIS A 33 -14.38 -7.64 5.56
N PHE A 34 -14.58 -8.02 4.30
CA PHE A 34 -14.36 -7.12 3.15
C PHE A 34 -15.52 -6.16 2.91
N ASP A 35 -16.69 -6.44 3.49
CA ASP A 35 -17.85 -5.53 3.45
C ASP A 35 -17.76 -4.40 4.49
N ASP A 36 -16.74 -4.40 5.36
CA ASP A 36 -16.51 -3.33 6.34
C ASP A 36 -15.96 -2.06 5.65
N PRO A 37 -16.70 -0.93 5.63
CA PRO A 37 -16.23 0.32 5.04
C PRO A 37 -15.05 0.95 5.79
N HIS A 38 -14.71 0.44 6.98
CA HIS A 38 -13.58 0.88 7.79
C HIS A 38 -12.39 -0.10 7.76
N LEU A 39 -12.42 -1.11 6.87
CA LEU A 39 -11.31 -2.04 6.71
C LEU A 39 -10.04 -1.29 6.27
N ILE A 40 -9.06 -1.23 7.18
CA ILE A 40 -7.70 -0.78 6.88
C ILE A 40 -6.82 -2.03 6.87
N SER A 41 -6.08 -2.25 5.79
CA SER A 41 -5.21 -3.42 5.67
C SER A 41 -3.90 -3.07 4.98
N VAL A 42 -2.87 -3.85 5.31
CA VAL A 42 -1.57 -3.79 4.66
C VAL A 42 -1.30 -5.16 4.03
N PRO A 43 -0.84 -5.22 2.76
CA PRO A 43 -0.43 -6.48 2.15
C PRO A 43 0.62 -7.21 3.02
N PRO A 44 0.48 -8.53 3.26
CA PRO A 44 1.36 -9.27 4.18
C PRO A 44 2.85 -9.15 3.86
N LYS A 45 3.21 -9.00 2.57
CA LYS A 45 4.60 -8.80 2.14
C LYS A 45 5.29 -7.58 2.74
N PHE A 46 4.53 -6.56 3.15
CA PHE A 46 5.06 -5.37 3.80
C PHE A 46 5.04 -5.48 5.33
N GLY A 47 4.36 -6.47 5.91
CA GLY A 47 4.16 -6.59 7.35
C GLY A 47 5.45 -6.64 8.14
N GLN A 48 6.42 -7.47 7.71
CA GLN A 48 7.72 -7.57 8.37
C GLN A 48 8.54 -6.27 8.27
N THR A 49 8.51 -5.62 7.10
CA THR A 49 9.20 -4.34 6.91
C THR A 49 8.60 -3.25 7.81
N LEU A 50 7.27 -3.14 7.85
CA LEU A 50 6.58 -2.17 8.71
C LEU A 50 6.84 -2.44 10.18
N GLN A 51 6.82 -3.71 10.59
CA GLN A 51 7.14 -4.10 11.95
C GLN A 51 8.57 -3.68 12.32
N SER A 52 9.56 -4.00 11.47
CA SER A 52 10.95 -3.63 11.72
C SER A 52 11.15 -2.11 11.79
N LEU A 53 10.54 -1.34 10.89
CA LEU A 53 10.60 0.13 10.95
C LEU A 53 9.98 0.67 12.24
N THR A 54 8.85 0.11 12.66
CA THR A 54 8.17 0.54 13.90
C THR A 54 8.96 0.15 15.15
N GLU A 55 9.62 -1.01 15.16
CA GLU A 55 10.48 -1.44 16.26
C GLU A 55 11.73 -0.54 16.39
N ASN A 56 12.30 -0.10 15.27
CA ASN A 56 13.52 0.71 15.25
C ASN A 56 13.28 2.21 15.46
N PHE A 57 12.16 2.74 14.94
CA PHE A 57 11.90 4.19 14.91
C PHE A 57 10.59 4.59 15.60
N GLY A 58 9.86 3.64 16.18
CA GLY A 58 8.64 3.92 16.94
C GLY A 58 7.52 4.52 16.11
N ASP A 59 6.83 5.49 16.70
CA ASP A 59 5.71 6.22 16.10
C ASP A 59 6.14 7.05 14.88
N GLU A 60 7.42 7.43 14.79
CA GLU A 60 7.97 8.16 13.64
C GLU A 60 7.76 7.39 12.34
N ALA A 61 8.04 6.08 12.34
CA ALA A 61 7.84 5.24 11.16
C ALA A 61 6.39 5.30 10.68
N LEU A 62 5.44 5.11 11.60
CA LEU A 62 4.01 5.15 11.29
C LEU A 62 3.58 6.52 10.79
N ARG A 63 4.11 7.59 11.39
CA ARG A 63 3.82 8.98 11.01
C ARG A 63 4.30 9.29 9.60
N GLN A 64 5.50 8.87 9.26
CA GLN A 64 6.10 9.09 7.94
C GLN A 64 5.38 8.28 6.86
N ILE A 65 4.96 7.05 7.17
CA ILE A 65 4.11 6.25 6.28
C ILE A 65 2.75 6.95 6.06
N ALA A 66 2.12 7.46 7.12
CA ALA A 66 0.86 8.18 7.01
C ALA A 66 0.99 9.46 6.16
N LEU A 67 2.04 10.26 6.38
CA LEU A 67 2.33 11.46 5.58
C LEU A 67 2.57 11.11 4.10
N PHE A 68 3.34 10.06 3.83
CA PHE A 68 3.56 9.58 2.48
C PHE A 68 2.26 9.15 1.80
N ALA A 69 1.43 8.37 2.49
CA ALA A 69 0.14 7.91 1.98
C ALA A 69 -0.82 9.07 1.70
N LEU A 70 -0.94 10.04 2.62
CA LEU A 70 -1.75 11.24 2.45
C LEU A 70 -1.29 12.07 1.24
N GLY A 71 0.02 12.27 1.08
CA GLY A 71 0.58 12.99 -0.07
C GLY A 71 0.29 12.31 -1.40
N LYS A 72 0.45 10.97 -1.48
CA LYS A 72 0.08 10.19 -2.68
C LYS A 72 -1.41 10.28 -2.96
N TRP A 73 -2.24 10.18 -1.93
CA TRP A 73 -3.69 10.19 -2.09
C TRP A 73 -4.21 11.55 -2.55
N PHE A 74 -3.64 12.64 -2.03
CA PHE A 74 -3.89 13.99 -2.49
C PHE A 74 -3.56 14.15 -3.98
N SER A 75 -2.36 13.73 -4.39
CA SER A 75 -1.92 13.80 -5.79
C SER A 75 -2.83 13.02 -6.74
N ILE A 76 -3.30 11.83 -6.35
CA ILE A 76 -4.25 11.04 -7.14
C ILE A 76 -5.56 11.82 -7.29
N HIS A 77 -6.08 12.38 -6.19
CA HIS A 77 -7.33 13.15 -6.23
C HIS A 77 -7.23 14.37 -7.14
N THR A 78 -6.11 15.11 -7.09
CA THR A 78 -5.92 16.27 -7.98
C THR A 78 -5.89 15.86 -9.45
N THR A 79 -5.22 14.76 -9.79
CA THR A 79 -5.23 14.23 -11.18
C THR A 79 -6.63 13.81 -11.63
N VAL A 80 -7.37 13.12 -10.77
CA VAL A 80 -8.76 12.71 -11.07
C VAL A 80 -9.67 13.92 -11.27
N VAL A 81 -9.51 14.97 -10.45
CA VAL A 81 -10.26 16.24 -10.64
C VAL A 81 -9.99 16.83 -12.02
N GLU A 82 -8.72 16.91 -12.45
CA GLU A 82 -8.38 17.44 -13.77
C GLU A 82 -9.03 16.62 -14.89
N ASP A 83 -9.04 15.31 -14.78
CA ASP A 83 -9.63 14.43 -15.79
C ASP A 83 -11.16 14.53 -15.84
N LEU A 84 -11.82 14.62 -14.68
CA LEU A 84 -13.27 14.82 -14.60
C LEU A 84 -13.68 16.17 -15.18
N VAL A 85 -12.90 17.23 -14.93
CA VAL A 85 -13.12 18.56 -15.54
C VAL A 85 -13.00 18.48 -17.07
N LYS A 86 -11.97 17.81 -17.60
CA LYS A 86 -11.80 17.61 -19.05
C LYS A 86 -12.95 16.84 -19.68
N GLN A 87 -13.55 15.90 -18.95
CA GLN A 87 -14.67 15.08 -19.40
C GLN A 87 -16.03 15.76 -19.26
N GLY A 88 -16.10 16.94 -18.63
CA GLY A 88 -17.36 17.67 -18.39
C GLY A 88 -18.16 17.18 -17.18
N GLU A 89 -17.62 16.24 -16.40
CA GLU A 89 -18.24 15.64 -15.22
C GLU A 89 -18.15 16.56 -13.99
N THR A 90 -18.80 17.72 -14.10
CA THR A 90 -18.65 18.84 -13.16
C THR A 90 -19.03 18.48 -11.72
N HIS A 91 -20.11 17.69 -11.53
CA HIS A 91 -20.55 17.28 -10.19
C HIS A 91 -19.55 16.33 -9.52
N ALA A 92 -19.02 15.36 -10.26
CA ALA A 92 -17.99 14.46 -9.75
C ALA A 92 -16.71 15.23 -9.42
N ALA A 93 -16.28 16.13 -10.32
CA ALA A 93 -15.10 16.97 -10.11
C ALA A 93 -15.19 17.81 -8.83
N LEU A 94 -16.36 18.40 -8.54
CA LEU A 94 -16.60 19.16 -7.31
C LEU A 94 -16.50 18.27 -6.06
N SER A 95 -17.11 17.08 -6.09
CA SER A 95 -17.02 16.13 -4.98
C SER A 95 -15.57 15.68 -4.72
N THR A 96 -14.85 15.29 -5.77
CA THR A 96 -13.45 14.88 -5.64
C THR A 96 -12.54 16.03 -5.18
N THR A 97 -12.85 17.28 -5.55
CA THR A 97 -12.14 18.46 -5.05
C THR A 97 -12.34 18.65 -3.54
N MET A 98 -13.56 18.40 -3.03
CA MET A 98 -13.82 18.44 -1.60
C MET A 98 -13.00 17.37 -0.85
N ASP A 99 -12.88 16.17 -1.42
CA ASP A 99 -12.07 15.11 -0.82
C ASP A 99 -10.57 15.46 -0.84
N ALA A 100 -10.06 16.00 -1.94
CA ALA A 100 -8.69 16.52 -2.01
C ALA A 100 -8.44 17.60 -0.93
N THR A 101 -9.40 18.50 -0.73
CA THR A 101 -9.32 19.55 0.29
C THR A 101 -9.26 18.95 1.71
N ARG A 102 -10.06 17.92 2.01
CA ARG A 102 -10.03 17.23 3.31
C ARG A 102 -8.68 16.57 3.55
N ILE A 103 -8.11 15.91 2.54
CA ILE A 103 -6.77 15.31 2.64
C ILE A 103 -5.72 16.40 2.91
N SER A 104 -5.79 17.52 2.18
CA SER A 104 -4.89 18.66 2.41
C SER A 104 -5.01 19.22 3.82
N GLN A 105 -6.22 19.29 4.39
CA GLN A 105 -6.42 19.73 5.78
C GLN A 105 -5.76 18.77 6.77
N CYS A 106 -5.87 17.45 6.57
CA CYS A 106 -5.17 16.47 7.41
C CYS A 106 -3.64 16.68 7.36
N ILE A 107 -3.09 16.91 6.17
CA ILE A 107 -1.66 17.21 5.97
C ILE A 107 -1.27 18.48 6.73
N SER A 108 -2.03 19.58 6.58
CA SER A 108 -1.75 20.84 7.27
C SER A 108 -1.85 20.72 8.79
N ILE A 109 -2.78 19.93 9.32
CA ILE A 109 -2.87 19.70 10.78
C ILE A 109 -1.59 19.02 11.29
N LEU A 110 -1.09 18.01 10.57
CA LEU A 110 0.17 17.35 10.92
C LEU A 110 1.37 18.30 10.83
N GLU A 111 1.38 19.22 9.87
CA GLU A 111 2.40 20.24 9.75
C GLU A 111 2.40 21.19 10.97
N CYS A 112 1.22 21.68 11.34
CA CYS A 112 1.05 22.63 12.45
C CYS A 112 1.52 22.08 13.81
N VAL A 113 1.48 20.77 14.01
CA VAL A 113 1.99 20.12 15.23
C VAL A 113 3.47 19.73 15.12
N GLY A 114 4.17 20.20 14.08
CA GLY A 114 5.61 19.97 13.88
C GLY A 114 5.96 18.53 13.47
N SER A 115 5.00 17.76 12.94
CA SER A 115 5.18 16.32 12.67
C SER A 115 5.85 15.98 11.33
N PHE A 116 6.33 16.96 10.56
CA PHE A 116 6.86 16.73 9.21
C PHE A 116 8.32 16.31 9.15
N SER A 117 9.16 16.79 10.07
CA SER A 117 10.61 16.81 9.86
C SER A 117 11.30 15.48 10.13
N GLY A 118 10.62 14.49 10.71
CA GLY A 118 11.27 13.24 11.13
C GLY A 118 12.12 13.40 12.40
N SER A 119 12.48 12.30 13.06
CA SER A 119 13.58 12.31 14.03
C SER A 119 14.94 12.40 13.33
N ASP A 120 16.01 12.71 14.05
CA ASP A 120 17.36 12.71 13.48
C ASP A 120 17.76 11.33 12.95
N GLU A 121 17.42 10.27 13.69
CA GLU A 121 17.69 8.89 13.32
C GLU A 121 16.92 8.49 12.06
N TRP A 122 15.66 8.92 11.94
CA TRP A 122 14.86 8.70 10.73
C TRP A 122 15.46 9.41 9.52
N ARG A 123 15.82 10.70 9.67
CA ARG A 123 16.43 11.49 8.61
C ARG A 123 17.74 10.88 8.12
N GLU A 124 18.55 10.34 9.04
CA GLU A 124 19.82 9.70 8.69
C GLU A 124 19.60 8.37 7.94
N MET A 125 18.66 7.55 8.39
CA MET A 125 18.26 6.35 7.66
C MET A 125 17.81 6.67 6.23
N VAL A 126 16.97 7.70 6.06
CA VAL A 126 16.51 8.14 4.73
C VAL A 126 17.68 8.65 3.88
N ARG A 127 18.63 9.37 4.48
CA ARG A 127 19.84 9.85 3.79
C ARG A 127 20.66 8.69 3.25
N ILE A 128 20.92 7.67 4.07
CA ILE A 128 21.71 6.49 3.66
C ILE A 128 21.05 5.80 2.46
N PHE A 129 19.75 5.49 2.57
CA PHE A 129 19.03 4.85 1.46
C PHE A 129 18.98 5.71 0.19
N ALA A 130 18.82 7.03 0.32
CA ALA A 130 18.81 7.91 -0.84
C ALA A 130 20.16 7.94 -1.55
N VAL A 131 21.27 7.94 -0.80
CA VAL A 131 22.63 7.88 -1.36
C VAL A 131 22.87 6.56 -2.06
N GLU A 132 22.53 5.44 -1.43
CA GLU A 132 22.67 4.10 -2.02
C GLU A 132 21.84 3.95 -3.30
N ALA A 133 20.57 4.35 -3.29
CA ALA A 133 19.71 4.26 -4.47
C ALA A 133 20.21 5.12 -5.64
N VAL A 134 20.81 6.29 -5.37
CA VAL A 134 21.42 7.13 -6.40
C VAL A 134 22.71 6.50 -6.91
N ALA A 135 23.56 5.96 -6.03
CA ALA A 135 24.79 5.27 -6.42
C ALA A 135 24.49 4.07 -7.34
N ASP A 136 23.53 3.22 -6.97
CA ASP A 136 23.09 2.08 -7.77
C ASP A 136 22.60 2.53 -9.17
N ALA A 137 21.88 3.65 -9.24
CA ALA A 137 21.42 4.20 -10.52
C ALA A 137 22.58 4.70 -11.40
N TYR A 138 23.60 5.34 -10.82
CA TYR A 138 24.80 5.78 -11.56
C TYR A 138 25.64 4.60 -12.05
N GLU A 139 25.78 3.55 -11.25
CA GLU A 139 26.51 2.34 -11.64
C GLU A 139 25.76 1.56 -12.73
N GLY A 140 24.42 1.57 -12.72
CA GLY A 140 23.60 1.00 -13.78
C GLY A 140 23.70 1.75 -15.11
N ASP A 141 23.75 3.09 -15.09
CA ASP A 141 23.83 3.93 -16.31
C ASP A 141 25.21 3.88 -16.98
N THR A 142 26.26 3.56 -16.21
CA THR A 142 27.64 3.42 -16.74
C THR A 142 27.99 2.01 -17.22
N GLY A 143 27.13 1.01 -16.94
CA GLY A 143 27.32 -0.38 -17.35
C GLY A 143 26.78 -0.73 -18.75
N ASP A 144 26.02 0.17 -19.38
CA ASP A 144 25.40 -0.03 -20.70
C ASP A 144 26.14 0.71 -21.85
N GLU A 145 27.30 1.33 -21.59
CA GLU A 145 28.10 2.06 -22.58
C GLU A 145 29.35 1.30 -23.14
N ASP A 146 29.55 0.02 -22.81
CA ASP A 146 30.67 -0.80 -23.35
C ASP A 146 30.23 -1.91 -24.34
#